data_AF-A0AAW6A564-F1
#
_entry.id   AF-A0AAW6A564-F1
#
_cell.length_a   1.000
_cell.length_b   1.000
_cell.length_c   1.000
_cell.angle_alpha   90.00
_cell.angle_beta   90.00
_cell.angle_gamma   90.00
#
_symmetry.space_group_name_H-M   'P 1'
#
loop_
_entity.id
_entity.type
_entity.pdbx_description
1 polymer ?
#
loop_
_entity_poly.entity_id
_entity_poly.type
_entity_poly.pdbx_seq_one_letter_code
_entity_poly.pdbx_strand_id
1 'polypeptide(L)'
;MDESTELEQLGQFFHDFRVGRGLTLKEAAGNWSAATLSRFEHGKVDISTEKAAGLIHRIGMEPMDLLLYPEPAGAFPMRIQRLIETNDIDGLTKRKSAFFEVNKKETSMTKLANILFDMAIHWPAERYHLDAAVEQYLADHLTIPENLTPFELELQTAIGAPASHELLVLFWHRTKRMKHDLPKAELRTILAKLWLGALMNRDLDFLDNFRASLDGTFVTDGQLSGDTDWQEVWPFMQLLEQWVLEPSLDNEQQINEMIADTQAMGCISQAKYFTLVFARTRQGQPHHNPALIDHGQPVTVSKSNNFVPQRRTYLGLSLSDLALDRNKSTLRRFEEGKTQLSFSALVKLSGQIAVLVPTLLDNMYYKKQGQNRNITLGIGWRSIVAKKGQHLSDSSLERMIDQSMASMKDAAPSLRKAQLFVLQRAAMEVGMTSIDKAAHRLIAHDLLPQILKSNHWGFFEYLILRYIYPLLSFDELSMLFQQVKRMMQNRIDYDGNTYAYETMSMVFIHAINSMPSDKVTSFLHHFKWLYGIDEANRSRWHAIGGLKTALDLAQRTVTTRASVQQFIAYCKSTGHAIVLADLRAQWQNFVPDGYFEISSSTR
;
A
#
# COMPACT_ATOMS: atom_id res chain seq x y z
N MET A 1 -17.42 13.12 -17.91
CA MET A 1 -17.42 13.86 -16.62
C MET A 1 -17.00 15.28 -16.94
N ASP A 2 -17.70 16.29 -16.43
CA ASP A 2 -17.41 17.70 -16.69
C ASP A 2 -16.17 18.15 -15.87
N GLU A 3 -15.32 19.01 -16.45
CA GLU A 3 -14.08 19.52 -15.82
C GLU A 3 -14.37 20.23 -14.50
N SER A 4 -15.53 20.86 -14.38
CA SER A 4 -15.97 21.49 -13.13
C SER A 4 -16.10 20.48 -11.99
N THR A 5 -16.50 19.25 -12.29
CA THR A 5 -16.69 18.17 -11.31
C THR A 5 -15.36 17.63 -10.80
N GLU A 6 -14.35 17.48 -11.67
CA GLU A 6 -13.01 17.03 -11.25
C GLU A 6 -12.32 18.06 -10.35
N LEU A 7 -12.40 19.35 -10.70
CA LEU A 7 -11.83 20.41 -9.88
C LEU A 7 -12.56 20.56 -8.53
N GLU A 8 -13.88 20.37 -8.52
CA GLU A 8 -14.68 20.36 -7.29
C GLU A 8 -14.29 19.20 -6.36
N GLN A 9 -14.11 17.98 -6.89
CA GLN A 9 -13.65 16.83 -6.11
C GLN A 9 -12.23 17.04 -5.55
N LEU A 10 -11.32 17.58 -6.37
CA LEU A 10 -9.97 17.90 -5.93
C LEU A 10 -9.96 18.98 -4.85
N GLY A 11 -10.77 20.03 -5.01
CA GLY A 11 -10.96 21.06 -4.00
C GLY A 11 -11.51 20.50 -2.68
N GLN A 12 -12.55 19.68 -2.77
CA GLN A 12 -13.20 19.06 -1.62
C GLN A 12 -12.23 18.14 -0.85
N PHE A 13 -11.38 17.40 -1.56
CA PHE A 13 -10.37 16.54 -0.93
C PHE A 13 -9.42 17.34 -0.02
N PHE A 14 -8.93 18.51 -0.46
CA PHE A 14 -8.10 19.39 0.37
C PHE A 14 -8.89 20.06 1.50
N HIS A 15 -10.15 20.44 1.21
CA HIS A 15 -11.06 20.97 2.22
C HIS A 15 -11.25 20.01 3.38
N ASP A 16 -11.49 18.73 3.08
CA ASP A 16 -11.77 17.70 4.06
C ASP A 16 -10.59 17.45 4.99
N PHE A 17 -9.36 17.39 4.46
CA PHE A 17 -8.14 17.33 5.27
C PHE A 17 -7.97 18.58 6.14
N ARG A 18 -8.17 19.78 5.57
CA ARG A 18 -8.01 21.05 6.29
C ARG A 18 -9.00 21.15 7.46
N VAL A 19 -10.29 20.93 7.18
CA VAL A 19 -11.36 21.03 8.19
C VAL A 19 -11.26 19.89 9.21
N GLY A 20 -10.91 18.68 8.78
CA GLY A 20 -10.67 17.54 9.68
C GLY A 20 -9.56 17.81 10.70
N ARG A 21 -8.56 18.62 10.33
CA ARG A 21 -7.47 19.08 11.21
C ARG A 21 -7.77 20.38 11.95
N GLY A 22 -9.00 20.91 11.83
CA GLY A 22 -9.43 22.14 12.49
C GLY A 22 -8.71 23.40 12.02
N LEU A 23 -8.11 23.38 10.82
CA LEU A 23 -7.31 24.49 10.30
C LEU A 23 -8.19 25.55 9.64
N THR A 24 -7.92 26.82 9.91
CA THR A 24 -8.57 27.92 9.22
C THR A 24 -8.03 28.09 7.80
N LEU A 25 -8.81 28.73 6.91
CA LEU A 25 -8.34 29.09 5.57
C LEU A 25 -7.08 29.97 5.62
N LYS A 26 -6.95 30.85 6.61
CA LYS A 26 -5.79 31.75 6.74
C LYS A 26 -4.51 30.97 7.06
N GLU A 27 -4.59 30.01 7.98
CA GLU A 27 -3.46 29.15 8.34
C GLU A 27 -3.02 28.27 7.15
N ALA A 28 -3.98 27.68 6.44
CA ALA A 28 -3.69 26.81 5.30
C ALA A 28 -3.20 27.60 4.05
N ALA A 29 -3.74 28.79 3.80
CA ALA A 29 -3.36 29.60 2.64
C ALA A 29 -2.02 30.33 2.82
N GLY A 30 -1.56 30.59 4.05
CA GLY A 30 -0.31 31.29 4.34
C GLY A 30 -0.13 32.58 3.51
N ASN A 31 0.83 32.61 2.59
CA ASN A 31 1.22 33.83 1.85
C ASN A 31 0.28 34.22 0.70
N TRP A 32 -0.74 33.42 0.36
CA TRP A 32 -1.73 33.78 -0.66
C TRP A 32 -3.13 33.87 -0.06
N SER A 33 -4.06 34.50 -0.78
CA SER A 33 -5.33 34.91 -0.19
C SER A 33 -6.20 33.71 0.23
N ALA A 34 -6.77 33.77 1.43
CA ALA A 34 -7.74 32.81 1.94
C ALA A 34 -8.96 32.66 1.01
N ALA A 35 -9.34 33.74 0.32
CA ALA A 35 -10.41 33.73 -0.68
C ALA A 35 -10.07 32.85 -1.89
N THR A 36 -8.82 32.86 -2.35
CA THR A 36 -8.39 31.97 -3.44
C THR A 36 -8.40 30.51 -2.99
N LEU A 37 -7.93 30.20 -1.77
CA LEU A 37 -8.01 28.84 -1.22
C LEU A 37 -9.47 28.38 -1.10
N SER A 38 -10.34 29.22 -0.55
CA SER A 38 -11.77 28.92 -0.47
C SER A 38 -12.37 28.64 -1.86
N ARG A 39 -12.08 29.48 -2.86
CA ARG A 39 -12.55 29.24 -4.23
C ARG A 39 -12.03 27.94 -4.82
N PHE A 40 -10.78 27.56 -4.56
CA PHE A 40 -10.23 26.27 -4.96
C PHE A 40 -10.94 25.10 -4.29
N GLU A 41 -11.13 25.17 -2.98
CA GLU A 41 -11.83 24.13 -2.21
C GLU A 41 -13.29 23.91 -2.67
N HIS A 42 -13.93 24.92 -3.25
CA HIS A 42 -15.28 24.83 -3.84
C HIS A 42 -15.28 24.64 -5.36
N GLY A 43 -14.15 24.23 -5.95
CA GLY A 43 -14.02 23.96 -7.39
C GLY A 43 -14.17 25.19 -8.31
N LYS A 44 -14.09 26.42 -7.78
CA LYS A 44 -14.36 27.67 -8.52
C LYS A 44 -13.13 28.26 -9.22
N VAL A 45 -11.92 27.92 -8.78
CA VAL A 45 -10.65 28.36 -9.37
C VAL A 45 -9.59 27.30 -9.13
N ASP A 46 -8.82 26.96 -10.16
CA ASP A 46 -7.65 26.10 -9.99
C ASP A 46 -6.44 26.89 -9.44
N ILE A 47 -5.49 26.18 -8.83
CA ILE A 47 -4.28 26.75 -8.25
C ILE A 47 -3.03 26.29 -9.01
N SER A 48 -1.92 27.00 -8.87
CA SER A 48 -0.65 26.52 -9.41
C SER A 48 -0.17 25.30 -8.62
N THR A 49 0.61 24.43 -9.26
CA THR A 49 1.24 23.29 -8.57
C THR A 49 2.09 23.73 -7.38
N GLU A 50 2.76 24.87 -7.45
CA GLU A 50 3.52 25.43 -6.33
C GLU A 50 2.63 25.76 -5.12
N LYS A 51 1.45 26.35 -5.37
CA LYS A 51 0.47 26.61 -4.30
C LYS A 51 -0.06 25.31 -3.70
N ALA A 52 -0.30 24.29 -4.53
CA ALA A 52 -0.72 22.97 -4.07
C ALA A 52 0.35 22.29 -3.20
N ALA A 53 1.62 22.28 -3.64
CA ALA A 53 2.72 21.75 -2.85
C ALA A 53 2.86 22.47 -1.50
N GLY A 54 2.80 23.81 -1.50
CA GLY A 54 2.81 24.58 -0.26
C GLY A 54 1.56 24.34 0.62
N LEU A 55 0.40 24.07 0.02
CA LEU A 55 -0.81 23.72 0.75
C LEU A 55 -0.68 22.37 1.44
N ILE A 56 -0.21 21.33 0.74
CA ILE A 56 0.07 19.97 1.27
C ILE A 56 0.90 20.07 2.55
N HIS A 57 2.01 20.82 2.51
CA HIS A 57 2.86 21.02 3.69
C HIS A 57 2.16 21.74 4.84
N ARG A 58 1.46 22.84 4.55
CA ARG A 58 0.83 23.68 5.57
C ARG A 58 -0.32 22.99 6.30
N ILE A 59 -1.03 22.12 5.60
CA ILE A 59 -2.08 21.30 6.22
C ILE A 59 -1.54 19.98 6.77
N GLY A 60 -0.26 19.67 6.56
CA GLY A 60 0.42 18.50 7.13
C GLY A 60 0.10 17.19 6.42
N MET A 61 -0.32 17.24 5.16
CA MET A 61 -0.49 16.05 4.34
C MET A 61 0.88 15.52 3.93
N GLU A 62 1.01 14.20 3.92
CA GLU A 62 2.12 13.54 3.24
C GLU A 62 1.81 13.47 1.73
N PRO A 63 2.81 13.53 0.84
CA PRO A 63 2.58 13.33 -0.59
C PRO A 63 1.80 12.03 -0.86
N MET A 64 2.11 10.94 -0.15
CA MET A 64 1.41 9.65 -0.28
C MET A 64 -0.06 9.69 0.14
N ASP A 65 -0.50 10.69 0.91
CA ASP A 65 -1.93 10.88 1.21
C ASP A 65 -2.73 11.19 -0.06
N LEU A 66 -2.11 11.67 -1.15
CA LEU A 66 -2.77 11.81 -2.44
C LEU A 66 -3.22 10.47 -3.04
N LEU A 67 -2.74 9.33 -2.54
CA LEU A 67 -3.31 8.04 -2.93
C LEU A 67 -4.75 7.87 -2.42
N LEU A 68 -5.16 8.62 -1.40
CA LEU A 68 -6.54 8.64 -0.89
C LEU A 68 -7.50 9.42 -1.80
N TYR A 69 -6.98 10.19 -2.75
CA TYR A 69 -7.77 10.87 -3.76
C TYR A 69 -8.29 9.84 -4.78
N PRO A 70 -9.61 9.81 -5.08
CA PRO A 70 -10.17 8.91 -6.07
C PRO A 70 -9.48 9.07 -7.43
N GLU A 71 -9.19 7.96 -8.09
CA GLU A 71 -8.65 8.00 -9.44
C GLU A 71 -9.69 8.63 -10.39
N PRO A 72 -9.34 9.70 -11.14
CA PRO A 72 -10.25 10.28 -12.13
C PRO A 72 -10.61 9.25 -13.20
N ALA A 73 -11.85 9.26 -13.69
CA ALA A 73 -12.29 8.30 -14.71
C ALA A 73 -11.43 8.34 -16.00
N GLY A 74 -10.81 9.48 -16.31
CA GLY A 74 -9.91 9.63 -17.44
C GLY A 74 -8.48 9.13 -17.22
N ALA A 75 -8.08 8.82 -15.98
CA ALA A 75 -6.74 8.34 -15.68
C ALA A 75 -6.56 6.88 -16.11
N PHE A 76 -5.33 6.48 -16.42
CA PHE A 76 -5.01 5.08 -16.67
C PHE A 76 -5.43 4.23 -15.46
N PRO A 77 -6.11 3.07 -15.64
CA PRO A 77 -6.73 2.30 -14.57
C PRO A 77 -5.69 1.61 -13.65
N MET A 78 -5.11 2.36 -12.72
CA MET A 78 -4.18 1.85 -11.70
C MET A 78 -4.94 1.27 -10.52
N ARG A 79 -4.35 0.39 -9.71
CA ARG A 79 -5.02 -0.20 -8.52
C ARG A 79 -6.29 -0.97 -8.89
N ILE A 80 -6.22 -1.81 -9.91
CA ILE A 80 -7.29 -2.77 -10.22
C ILE A 80 -7.02 -4.14 -9.60
N GLN A 81 -5.83 -4.37 -9.04
CA GLN A 81 -5.41 -5.61 -8.41
C GLN A 81 -6.48 -6.22 -7.49
N ARG A 82 -7.07 -5.44 -6.58
CA ARG A 82 -8.12 -5.96 -5.68
C ARG A 82 -9.32 -6.52 -6.45
N LEU A 83 -9.73 -5.86 -7.54
CA LEU A 83 -10.82 -6.35 -8.39
C LEU A 83 -10.42 -7.64 -9.13
N ILE A 84 -9.16 -7.77 -9.54
CA ILE A 84 -8.61 -8.98 -10.17
C ILE A 84 -8.62 -10.15 -9.19
N GLU A 85 -8.05 -9.95 -7.99
CA GLU A 85 -7.91 -10.98 -6.96
C GLU A 85 -9.27 -11.46 -6.45
N THR A 86 -10.21 -10.53 -6.30
CA THR A 86 -11.59 -10.85 -5.92
C THR A 86 -12.45 -11.32 -7.08
N ASN A 87 -11.93 -11.33 -8.31
CA ASN A 87 -12.67 -11.64 -9.51
C ASN A 87 -14.01 -10.88 -9.58
N ASP A 88 -13.95 -9.57 -9.29
CA ASP A 88 -15.08 -8.64 -9.37
C ASP A 88 -15.27 -8.17 -10.82
N ILE A 89 -15.86 -9.05 -11.63
CA ILE A 89 -16.09 -8.82 -13.05
C ILE A 89 -17.00 -7.60 -13.29
N ASP A 90 -18.00 -7.39 -12.44
CA ASP A 90 -18.92 -6.25 -12.54
C ASP A 90 -18.17 -4.94 -12.27
N GLY A 91 -17.34 -4.91 -11.22
CA GLY A 91 -16.45 -3.80 -10.90
C GLY A 91 -15.48 -3.48 -12.04
N LEU A 92 -14.82 -4.51 -12.60
CA LEU A 92 -13.90 -4.37 -13.73
C LEU A 92 -14.62 -3.84 -14.98
N THR A 93 -15.79 -4.38 -15.32
CA THR A 93 -16.57 -3.98 -16.51
C THR A 93 -17.09 -2.55 -16.38
N LYS A 94 -17.57 -2.17 -15.20
CA LYS A 94 -17.97 -0.79 -14.90
C LYS A 94 -16.80 0.18 -15.01
N ARG A 95 -15.63 -0.20 -14.48
CA ARG A 95 -14.42 0.64 -14.55
C ARG A 95 -13.90 0.77 -15.97
N LYS A 96 -13.90 -0.32 -16.75
CA LYS A 96 -13.59 -0.31 -18.19
C LYS A 96 -14.49 0.66 -18.94
N SER A 97 -15.81 0.56 -18.73
CA SER A 97 -16.79 1.43 -19.39
C SER A 97 -16.57 2.90 -19.05
N ALA A 98 -16.38 3.22 -17.77
CA ALA A 98 -16.12 4.60 -17.33
C ALA A 98 -14.84 5.20 -17.94
N PHE A 99 -13.77 4.39 -18.08
CA PHE A 99 -12.53 4.82 -18.70
C PHE A 99 -12.69 5.16 -20.19
N PHE A 100 -13.34 4.29 -20.96
CA PHE A 100 -13.52 4.48 -22.40
C PHE A 100 -14.61 5.52 -22.76
N GLU A 101 -15.54 5.82 -21.85
CA GLU A 101 -16.45 6.96 -22.01
C GLU A 101 -15.70 8.31 -22.04
N VAL A 102 -14.62 8.43 -21.26
CA VAL A 102 -13.78 9.63 -21.23
C VAL A 102 -12.69 9.59 -22.32
N ASN A 103 -12.04 8.44 -22.50
CA ASN A 103 -10.91 8.27 -23.42
C ASN A 103 -11.34 7.64 -24.76
N LYS A 104 -12.04 8.43 -25.59
CA LYS A 104 -12.59 7.97 -26.88
C LYS A 104 -11.55 7.86 -28.01
N LYS A 105 -10.43 8.58 -27.90
CA LYS A 105 -9.37 8.56 -28.90
C LYS A 105 -8.50 7.33 -28.69
N GLU A 106 -8.29 6.54 -29.73
CA GLU A 106 -7.31 5.47 -29.68
C GLU A 106 -5.89 6.06 -29.58
N THR A 107 -5.17 5.64 -28.54
CA THR A 107 -3.80 6.00 -28.21
C THR A 107 -3.10 4.73 -27.70
N SER A 108 -1.78 4.80 -27.53
CA SER A 108 -1.02 3.72 -26.93
C SER A 108 -1.55 3.35 -25.53
N MET A 109 -1.94 4.34 -24.73
CA MET A 109 -2.45 4.14 -23.37
C MET A 109 -3.85 3.55 -23.33
N THR A 110 -4.76 3.95 -24.23
CA THR A 110 -6.10 3.32 -24.30
C THR A 110 -5.99 1.88 -24.78
N LYS A 111 -5.03 1.56 -25.64
CA LYS A 111 -4.75 0.18 -26.05
C LYS A 111 -4.19 -0.65 -24.89
N LEU A 112 -3.23 -0.12 -24.13
CA LEU A 112 -2.71 -0.77 -22.91
C LEU A 112 -3.80 -0.97 -21.86
N ALA A 113 -4.70 0.00 -21.67
CA ALA A 113 -5.81 -0.11 -20.74
C ALA A 113 -6.81 -1.19 -21.19
N ASN A 114 -7.10 -1.29 -22.50
CA ASN A 114 -7.96 -2.36 -23.01
C ASN A 114 -7.34 -3.75 -22.74
N ILE A 115 -6.03 -3.91 -23.01
CA ILE A 115 -5.31 -5.15 -22.74
C ILE A 115 -5.35 -5.48 -21.24
N LEU A 116 -5.08 -4.50 -20.36
CA LEU A 116 -5.14 -4.69 -18.92
C LEU A 116 -6.53 -5.16 -18.45
N PHE A 117 -7.60 -4.51 -18.89
CA PHE A 117 -8.95 -4.93 -18.54
C PHE A 117 -9.32 -6.30 -19.11
N ASP A 118 -8.89 -6.60 -20.33
CA ASP A 118 -9.15 -7.89 -20.95
C ASP A 118 -8.49 -9.03 -20.17
N MET A 119 -7.22 -8.86 -19.78
CA MET A 119 -6.53 -9.79 -18.89
C MET A 119 -7.21 -9.88 -17.54
N ALA A 120 -7.53 -8.74 -16.91
CA ALA A 120 -8.16 -8.69 -15.59
C ALA A 120 -9.51 -9.43 -15.54
N ILE A 121 -10.29 -9.39 -16.60
CA ILE A 121 -11.62 -10.03 -16.69
C ILE A 121 -11.50 -11.53 -16.98
N HIS A 122 -10.54 -11.93 -17.83
CA HIS A 122 -10.52 -13.29 -18.38
C HIS A 122 -9.41 -14.19 -17.83
N TRP A 123 -8.46 -13.67 -17.03
CA TRP A 123 -7.35 -14.47 -16.50
C TRP A 123 -7.75 -15.78 -15.79
N PRO A 124 -8.91 -15.91 -15.09
CA PRO A 124 -9.25 -17.19 -14.45
C PRO A 124 -9.66 -18.26 -15.45
N ALA A 125 -10.01 -17.89 -16.68
CA ALA A 125 -10.48 -18.84 -17.68
C ALA A 125 -9.33 -19.71 -18.21
N GLU A 126 -9.52 -21.03 -18.13
CA GLU A 126 -8.54 -22.08 -18.51
C GLU A 126 -7.76 -21.76 -19.80
N ARG A 127 -8.47 -21.33 -20.84
CA ARG A 127 -7.94 -21.21 -22.21
C ARG A 127 -7.70 -19.78 -22.64
N TYR A 128 -7.84 -18.83 -21.72
CA TYR A 128 -7.53 -17.46 -22.03
C TYR A 128 -6.01 -17.27 -22.03
N HIS A 129 -5.49 -16.96 -23.21
CA HIS A 129 -4.11 -16.59 -23.48
C HIS A 129 -4.11 -15.32 -24.31
N LEU A 130 -3.03 -14.55 -24.20
CA LEU A 130 -2.82 -13.39 -25.04
C LEU A 130 -2.57 -13.83 -26.48
N ASP A 131 -3.13 -13.10 -27.45
CA ASP A 131 -2.74 -13.28 -28.84
C ASP A 131 -1.31 -12.76 -29.08
N ALA A 132 -0.65 -13.30 -30.11
CA ALA A 132 0.75 -12.98 -30.40
C ALA A 132 0.98 -11.47 -30.67
N ALA A 133 -0.01 -10.75 -31.20
CA ALA A 133 0.11 -9.33 -31.49
C ALA A 133 0.01 -8.49 -30.21
N VAL A 134 -0.83 -8.89 -29.26
CA VAL A 134 -0.93 -8.29 -27.93
C VAL A 134 0.34 -8.55 -27.14
N GLU A 135 0.89 -9.76 -27.18
CA GLU A 135 2.17 -10.06 -26.53
C GLU A 135 3.31 -9.23 -27.10
N GLN A 136 3.43 -9.12 -28.43
CA GLN A 136 4.44 -8.26 -29.05
C GLN A 136 4.24 -6.80 -28.62
N TYR A 137 2.99 -6.34 -28.56
CA TYR A 137 2.68 -4.98 -28.12
C TYR A 137 3.09 -4.74 -26.66
N LEU A 138 2.83 -5.68 -25.75
CA LEU A 138 3.31 -5.62 -24.37
C LEU A 138 4.84 -5.67 -24.29
N ALA A 139 5.47 -6.53 -25.08
CA ALA A 139 6.93 -6.62 -25.18
C ALA A 139 7.55 -5.30 -25.64
N ASP A 140 6.91 -4.54 -26.52
CA ASP A 140 7.40 -3.24 -27.00
C ASP A 140 7.20 -2.11 -25.98
N HIS A 141 6.12 -2.16 -25.19
CA HIS A 141 5.72 -1.07 -24.27
C HIS A 141 6.12 -1.30 -22.80
N LEU A 142 6.52 -2.52 -22.43
CA LEU A 142 7.08 -2.86 -21.11
C LEU A 142 8.59 -3.12 -21.21
N THR A 143 9.26 -2.36 -22.08
CA THR A 143 10.70 -2.46 -22.35
C THR A 143 11.58 -1.99 -21.19
N ILE A 144 11.05 -1.18 -20.26
CA ILE A 144 11.83 -0.55 -19.19
C ILE A 144 11.38 -1.03 -17.82
N PRO A 145 12.14 -1.91 -17.17
CA PRO A 145 12.10 -1.99 -15.73
C PRO A 145 12.96 -0.87 -15.07
N GLU A 146 13.83 -0.12 -15.80
CA GLU A 146 14.90 0.78 -15.25
C GLU A 146 14.35 1.97 -14.46
N ASN A 147 13.06 2.23 -14.64
CA ASN A 147 12.26 3.04 -13.73
C ASN A 147 10.92 2.35 -13.58
N LEU A 148 10.89 1.22 -12.89
CA LEU A 148 9.65 0.59 -12.47
C LEU A 148 8.82 1.64 -11.73
N THR A 149 7.79 2.11 -12.40
CA THR A 149 6.75 2.88 -11.76
C THR A 149 5.67 1.89 -11.33
N PRO A 150 4.77 2.29 -10.42
CA PRO A 150 3.63 1.45 -10.05
C PRO A 150 2.84 0.91 -11.26
N PHE A 151 2.88 1.59 -12.41
CA PHE A 151 2.26 1.13 -13.67
C PHE A 151 2.85 -0.18 -14.22
N GLU A 152 4.17 -0.29 -14.32
CA GLU A 152 4.78 -1.53 -14.81
C GLU A 152 4.46 -2.70 -13.88
N LEU A 153 4.40 -2.44 -12.56
CA LEU A 153 4.03 -3.43 -11.57
C LEU A 153 2.56 -3.87 -11.70
N GLU A 154 1.64 -2.94 -11.97
CA GLU A 154 0.22 -3.24 -12.18
C GLU A 154 0.04 -4.16 -13.40
N LEU A 155 0.66 -3.81 -14.54
CA LEU A 155 0.57 -4.62 -15.76
C LEU A 155 1.18 -6.01 -15.57
N GLN A 156 2.35 -6.10 -14.94
CA GLN A 156 2.99 -7.40 -14.67
C GLN A 156 2.13 -8.32 -13.79
N THR A 157 1.31 -7.75 -12.89
CA THR A 157 0.37 -8.52 -12.06
C THR A 157 -0.69 -9.22 -12.91
N ALA A 158 -1.20 -8.54 -13.93
CA ALA A 158 -2.25 -9.07 -14.79
C ALA A 158 -1.72 -10.03 -15.89
N ILE A 159 -0.44 -9.93 -16.24
CA ILE A 159 0.17 -10.68 -17.37
C ILE A 159 0.49 -12.14 -17.01
N GLY A 160 0.77 -12.45 -15.74
CA GLY A 160 1.33 -13.75 -15.34
C GLY A 160 0.54 -14.97 -15.85
N ALA A 161 -0.78 -14.97 -15.67
CA ALA A 161 -1.65 -16.07 -16.10
C ALA A 161 -1.76 -16.23 -17.63
N PRO A 162 -2.12 -15.18 -18.41
CA PRO A 162 -2.37 -15.34 -19.84
C PRO A 162 -1.13 -15.28 -20.75
N ALA A 163 0.06 -15.00 -20.22
CA ALA A 163 1.29 -14.90 -21.00
C ALA A 163 1.81 -16.24 -21.54
N SER A 164 2.45 -16.17 -22.70
CA SER A 164 3.30 -17.23 -23.24
C SER A 164 4.59 -17.40 -22.44
N HIS A 165 5.20 -18.58 -22.60
CA HIS A 165 6.55 -18.89 -22.13
C HIS A 165 7.55 -17.81 -22.56
N GLU A 166 7.55 -17.44 -23.85
CA GLU A 166 8.51 -16.48 -24.41
C GLU A 166 8.37 -15.08 -23.80
N LEU A 167 7.14 -14.63 -23.53
CA LEU A 167 6.91 -13.34 -22.87
C LEU A 167 7.39 -13.35 -21.41
N LEU A 168 7.14 -14.43 -20.68
CA LEU A 168 7.66 -14.61 -19.32
C LEU A 168 9.20 -14.63 -19.30
N VAL A 169 9.83 -15.36 -20.22
CA VAL A 169 11.30 -15.40 -20.38
C VAL A 169 11.86 -14.02 -20.70
N LEU A 170 11.23 -13.28 -21.61
CA LEU A 170 11.63 -11.92 -21.95
C LEU A 170 11.61 -10.99 -20.73
N PHE A 171 10.54 -11.02 -19.94
CA PHE A 171 10.41 -10.21 -18.73
C PHE A 171 11.38 -10.64 -17.63
N TRP A 172 11.64 -11.93 -17.48
CA TRP A 172 12.68 -12.42 -16.58
C TRP A 172 14.06 -11.89 -16.97
N HIS A 173 14.45 -11.97 -18.24
CA HIS A 173 15.73 -11.46 -18.71
C HIS A 173 15.86 -9.94 -18.55
N ARG A 174 14.80 -9.18 -18.83
CA ARG A 174 14.74 -7.74 -18.57
C ARG A 174 14.91 -7.43 -17.09
N THR A 175 14.21 -8.14 -16.20
CA THR A 175 14.34 -7.99 -14.74
C THR A 175 15.76 -8.31 -14.25
N LYS A 176 16.39 -9.36 -14.80
CA LYS A 176 17.77 -9.74 -14.47
C LYS A 176 18.82 -8.69 -14.85
N ARG A 177 18.68 -8.04 -16.00
CA ARG A 177 19.57 -6.95 -16.45
C ARG A 177 19.65 -5.79 -15.47
N MET A 178 18.72 -5.77 -14.52
CA MET A 178 18.28 -4.60 -13.80
C MET A 178 18.29 -4.73 -12.29
N LYS A 179 18.65 -5.91 -11.81
CA LYS A 179 18.75 -6.24 -10.39
C LYS A 179 19.55 -5.23 -9.54
N HIS A 180 20.46 -4.46 -10.18
CA HIS A 180 21.29 -3.47 -9.49
C HIS A 180 20.60 -2.10 -9.34
N ASP A 181 19.63 -1.79 -10.19
CA ASP A 181 18.92 -0.51 -10.20
C ASP A 181 17.55 -0.58 -9.52
N LEU A 182 17.05 -1.80 -9.26
CA LEU A 182 15.78 -2.00 -8.55
C LEU A 182 15.92 -2.07 -7.04
N PRO A 183 14.99 -1.45 -6.29
CA PRO A 183 14.75 -1.81 -4.91
C PRO A 183 14.55 -3.33 -4.77
N LYS A 184 15.24 -3.93 -3.79
CA LYS A 184 15.23 -5.39 -3.57
C LYS A 184 13.83 -5.96 -3.40
N ALA A 185 12.94 -5.25 -2.70
CA ALA A 185 11.56 -5.68 -2.49
C ALA A 185 10.75 -5.73 -3.80
N GLU A 186 10.96 -4.76 -4.69
CA GLU A 186 10.32 -4.73 -6.02
C GLU A 186 10.86 -5.87 -6.88
N LEU A 187 12.18 -6.10 -6.88
CA LEU A 187 12.79 -7.23 -7.58
C LEU A 187 12.17 -8.57 -7.15
N ARG A 188 12.06 -8.83 -5.84
CA ARG A 188 11.44 -10.07 -5.32
C ARG A 188 9.99 -10.21 -5.76
N THR A 189 9.22 -9.12 -5.66
CA THR A 189 7.81 -9.07 -6.07
C THR A 189 7.63 -9.46 -7.53
N ILE A 190 8.48 -8.94 -8.43
CA ILE A 190 8.41 -9.25 -9.86
C ILE A 190 8.77 -10.71 -10.11
N LEU A 191 9.84 -11.19 -9.50
CA LEU A 191 10.26 -12.58 -9.66
C LEU A 191 9.19 -13.56 -9.16
N ALA A 192 8.54 -13.27 -8.03
CA ALA A 192 7.45 -14.08 -7.52
C ALA A 192 6.23 -14.09 -8.45
N LYS A 193 5.86 -12.94 -9.05
CA LYS A 193 4.75 -12.86 -10.01
C LYS A 193 5.02 -13.64 -11.28
N LEU A 194 6.24 -13.58 -11.82
CA LEU A 194 6.65 -14.39 -12.98
C LEU A 194 6.59 -15.89 -12.66
N TRP A 195 7.08 -16.28 -11.48
CA TRP A 195 7.00 -17.67 -11.01
C TRP A 195 5.56 -18.15 -10.87
N LEU A 196 4.69 -17.34 -10.25
CA LEU A 196 3.27 -17.66 -10.11
C LEU A 196 2.58 -17.82 -11.48
N GLY A 197 2.92 -16.97 -12.45
CA GLY A 197 2.47 -17.10 -13.85
C GLY A 197 2.83 -18.46 -14.46
N ALA A 198 4.10 -18.84 -14.35
CA ALA A 198 4.59 -20.13 -14.83
C ALA A 198 3.93 -21.32 -14.11
N LEU A 199 3.73 -21.23 -12.79
CA LEU A 199 3.00 -22.25 -12.02
C LEU A 199 1.56 -22.42 -12.51
N MET A 200 0.84 -21.32 -12.77
CA MET A 200 -0.55 -21.35 -13.26
C MET A 200 -0.71 -22.04 -14.61
N ASN A 201 0.33 -22.05 -15.44
CA ASN A 201 0.32 -22.72 -16.75
C ASN A 201 1.15 -24.02 -16.75
N ARG A 202 1.67 -24.46 -15.61
CA ARG A 202 2.54 -25.65 -15.49
C ARG A 202 3.74 -25.63 -16.44
N ASP A 203 4.34 -24.45 -16.63
CA ASP A 203 5.50 -24.22 -17.48
C ASP A 203 6.79 -24.70 -16.82
N LEU A 204 6.98 -26.03 -16.80
CA LEU A 204 8.13 -26.68 -16.16
C LEU A 204 9.46 -26.21 -16.76
N ASP A 205 9.51 -25.98 -18.07
CA ASP A 205 10.72 -25.49 -18.75
C ASP A 205 11.14 -24.11 -18.22
N PHE A 206 10.17 -23.20 -18.02
CA PHE A 206 10.46 -21.91 -17.38
C PHE A 206 10.89 -22.11 -15.93
N LEU A 207 10.15 -22.91 -15.16
CA LEU A 207 10.40 -23.12 -13.73
C LEU A 207 11.81 -23.67 -13.47
N ASP A 208 12.24 -24.68 -14.23
CA ASP A 208 13.57 -25.30 -14.08
C ASP A 208 14.71 -24.30 -14.32
N ASN A 209 14.58 -23.44 -15.32
CA ASN A 209 15.59 -22.43 -15.65
C ASN A 209 15.54 -21.22 -14.68
N PHE A 210 14.36 -20.86 -14.21
CA PHE A 210 14.15 -19.67 -13.40
C PHE A 210 14.51 -19.87 -11.93
N ARG A 211 14.34 -21.08 -11.38
CA ARG A 211 14.43 -21.40 -9.95
C ARG A 211 15.68 -20.83 -9.26
N ALA A 212 16.85 -21.02 -9.86
CA ALA A 212 18.12 -20.52 -9.30
C ALA A 212 18.15 -18.99 -9.12
N SER A 213 17.41 -18.25 -9.95
CA SER A 213 17.30 -16.78 -9.85
C SER A 213 16.39 -16.34 -8.72
N LEU A 214 15.32 -17.10 -8.50
CA LEU A 214 14.40 -16.92 -7.39
C LEU A 214 15.14 -17.21 -6.07
N ASP A 215 15.70 -18.41 -5.94
CA ASP A 215 16.40 -18.87 -4.74
C ASP A 215 17.59 -17.96 -4.39
N GLY A 216 18.45 -17.63 -5.35
CA GLY A 216 19.62 -16.78 -5.11
C GLY A 216 19.26 -15.38 -4.59
N THR A 217 18.22 -14.77 -5.14
CA THR A 217 17.74 -13.44 -4.71
C THR A 217 17.10 -13.52 -3.32
N PHE A 218 16.29 -14.55 -3.05
CA PHE A 218 15.54 -14.69 -1.82
C PHE A 218 16.44 -15.12 -0.64
N VAL A 219 17.46 -15.93 -0.89
CA VAL A 219 18.46 -16.31 0.14
C VAL A 219 19.33 -15.12 0.52
N THR A 220 19.77 -14.31 -0.46
CA THR A 220 20.69 -13.19 -0.22
C THR A 220 20.03 -12.05 0.57
N ASP A 221 18.75 -11.79 0.31
CA ASP A 221 18.07 -10.57 0.77
C ASP A 221 16.88 -10.84 1.72
N GLY A 222 16.75 -12.09 2.19
CA GLY A 222 15.63 -12.55 3.01
C GLY A 222 14.43 -13.07 2.18
N GLN A 223 13.70 -14.04 2.73
CA GLN A 223 12.54 -14.66 2.07
C GLN A 223 11.28 -13.76 2.12
N LEU A 224 10.43 -13.85 1.09
CA LEU A 224 9.16 -13.12 1.00
C LEU A 224 8.17 -13.43 2.13
N SER A 225 8.32 -14.55 2.85
CA SER A 225 7.51 -14.87 4.03
C SER A 225 7.58 -13.77 5.12
N GLY A 226 8.62 -12.94 5.11
CA GLY A 226 8.79 -11.76 5.97
C GLY A 226 8.02 -10.51 5.53
N ASP A 227 7.73 -10.39 4.23
CA ASP A 227 7.09 -9.21 3.65
C ASP A 227 5.57 -9.34 3.80
N THR A 228 4.93 -8.33 4.40
CA THR A 228 3.50 -8.35 4.78
C THR A 228 2.58 -8.78 3.64
N ASP A 229 2.87 -8.32 2.42
CA ASP A 229 2.03 -8.57 1.23
C ASP A 229 2.20 -9.99 0.66
N TRP A 230 3.22 -10.73 1.10
CA TRP A 230 3.58 -12.04 0.54
C TRP A 230 3.54 -13.19 1.57
N GLN A 231 3.18 -12.91 2.82
CA GLN A 231 3.21 -13.90 3.90
C GLN A 231 2.31 -15.12 3.63
N GLU A 232 1.12 -14.91 3.05
CA GLU A 232 0.22 -15.99 2.65
C GLU A 232 0.50 -16.48 1.23
N VAL A 233 0.84 -15.57 0.30
CA VAL A 233 0.97 -15.90 -1.11
C VAL A 233 2.17 -16.80 -1.37
N TRP A 234 3.29 -16.57 -0.68
CA TRP A 234 4.51 -17.35 -0.88
C TRP A 234 4.38 -18.82 -0.45
N PRO A 235 3.91 -19.17 0.77
CA PRO A 235 3.62 -20.56 1.15
C PRO A 235 2.63 -21.24 0.21
N PHE A 236 1.59 -20.53 -0.24
CA PHE A 236 0.64 -21.07 -1.22
C PHE A 236 1.35 -21.43 -2.53
N MET A 237 2.23 -20.56 -3.03
CA MET A 237 3.03 -20.84 -4.22
C MET A 237 3.94 -22.06 -4.05
N GLN A 238 4.47 -22.30 -2.85
CA GLN A 238 5.29 -23.48 -2.55
C GLN A 238 4.46 -24.77 -2.59
N LEU A 239 3.26 -24.77 -2.00
CA LEU A 239 2.32 -25.90 -2.10
C LEU A 239 1.88 -26.13 -3.55
N LEU A 240 1.64 -25.04 -4.28
CA LEU A 240 1.28 -25.11 -5.69
C LEU A 240 2.41 -25.72 -6.53
N GLU A 241 3.66 -25.32 -6.30
CA GLU A 241 4.84 -25.92 -6.95
C GLU A 241 4.95 -27.42 -6.66
N GLN A 242 4.80 -27.83 -5.39
CA GLN A 242 4.81 -29.24 -5.00
C GLN A 242 3.76 -30.04 -5.77
N TRP A 243 2.54 -29.50 -5.87
CA TRP A 243 1.47 -30.13 -6.65
C TRP A 243 1.76 -30.14 -8.15
N VAL A 244 2.34 -29.08 -8.73
CA VAL A 244 2.70 -29.01 -10.15
C VAL A 244 3.75 -30.06 -10.52
N LEU A 245 4.75 -30.28 -9.65
CA LEU A 245 5.80 -31.28 -9.82
C LEU A 245 5.28 -32.71 -9.57
N GLU A 246 4.42 -32.89 -8.57
CA GLU A 246 3.83 -34.18 -8.21
C GLU A 246 2.33 -34.04 -7.92
N PRO A 247 1.46 -34.12 -8.94
CA PRO A 247 0.02 -34.04 -8.75
C PRO A 247 -0.50 -35.27 -7.99
N SER A 248 -0.88 -35.08 -6.72
CA SER A 248 -1.40 -36.12 -5.85
C SER A 248 -2.58 -35.61 -5.02
N LEU A 249 -3.41 -36.53 -4.52
CA LEU A 249 -4.52 -36.18 -3.62
C LEU A 249 -4.02 -35.53 -2.32
N ASP A 250 -2.87 -35.98 -1.82
CA ASP A 250 -2.27 -35.44 -0.59
C ASP A 250 -1.78 -34.00 -0.79
N ASN A 251 -1.15 -33.69 -1.92
CA ASN A 251 -0.72 -32.33 -2.25
C ASN A 251 -1.92 -31.41 -2.53
N GLU A 252 -2.96 -31.93 -3.19
CA GLU A 252 -4.21 -31.20 -3.40
C GLU A 252 -4.93 -30.89 -2.08
N GLN A 253 -4.95 -31.86 -1.15
CA GLN A 253 -5.53 -31.67 0.17
C GLN A 253 -4.82 -30.55 0.94
N GLN A 254 -3.49 -30.48 0.91
CA GLN A 254 -2.74 -29.40 1.57
C GLN A 254 -3.10 -28.01 1.03
N ILE A 255 -3.28 -27.88 -0.30
CA ILE A 255 -3.71 -26.61 -0.92
C ILE A 255 -5.13 -26.26 -0.46
N ASN A 256 -6.06 -27.22 -0.48
CA ASN A 256 -7.44 -27.01 -0.08
C ASN A 256 -7.57 -26.65 1.42
N GLU A 257 -6.77 -27.27 2.28
CA GLU A 257 -6.69 -26.96 3.71
C GLU A 257 -6.19 -25.52 3.94
N MET A 258 -5.12 -25.11 3.24
CA MET A 258 -4.64 -23.74 3.31
C MET A 258 -5.71 -22.72 2.88
N ILE A 259 -6.43 -22.98 1.78
CA ILE A 259 -7.53 -22.12 1.30
C ILE A 259 -8.63 -22.01 2.36
N ALA A 260 -9.04 -23.14 2.94
CA ALA A 260 -10.09 -23.19 3.97
C ALA A 260 -9.66 -22.42 5.24
N ASP A 261 -8.41 -22.55 5.65
CA ASP A 261 -7.86 -21.88 6.84
C ASP A 261 -7.72 -20.37 6.62
N THR A 262 -7.26 -19.94 5.45
CA THR A 262 -7.27 -18.52 5.04
C THR A 262 -8.69 -17.95 5.11
N GLN A 263 -9.70 -18.69 4.60
CA GLN A 263 -11.10 -18.28 4.66
C GLN A 263 -11.62 -18.22 6.11
N ALA A 264 -11.27 -19.20 6.95
CA ALA A 264 -11.68 -19.28 8.35
C ALA A 264 -11.17 -18.09 9.19
N MET A 265 -10.05 -17.48 8.77
CA MET A 265 -9.49 -16.27 9.37
C MET A 265 -10.07 -14.97 8.82
N GLY A 266 -11.10 -15.06 7.98
CA GLY A 266 -11.83 -13.94 7.42
C GLY A 266 -11.16 -13.30 6.20
N CYS A 267 -10.06 -13.86 5.68
CA CYS A 267 -9.39 -13.42 4.46
C CYS A 267 -10.12 -13.96 3.22
N ILE A 268 -11.41 -13.61 3.07
CA ILE A 268 -12.33 -14.17 2.06
C ILE A 268 -11.81 -13.94 0.64
N SER A 269 -11.36 -12.72 0.35
CA SER A 269 -10.86 -12.35 -0.97
C SER A 269 -9.57 -13.09 -1.34
N GLN A 270 -8.66 -13.29 -0.38
CA GLN A 270 -7.43 -14.04 -0.59
C GLN A 270 -7.72 -15.53 -0.84
N ALA A 271 -8.61 -16.14 -0.07
CA ALA A 271 -9.05 -17.52 -0.28
C ALA A 271 -9.70 -17.71 -1.66
N LYS A 272 -10.52 -16.74 -2.09
CA LYS A 272 -11.12 -16.73 -3.44
C LYS A 272 -10.03 -16.66 -4.51
N TYR A 273 -9.05 -15.78 -4.36
CA TYR A 273 -7.92 -15.68 -5.29
C TYR A 273 -7.16 -17.01 -5.40
N PHE A 274 -6.79 -17.63 -4.28
CA PHE A 274 -6.12 -18.93 -4.26
C PHE A 274 -6.95 -20.04 -4.90
N THR A 275 -8.27 -20.05 -4.69
CA THR A 275 -9.18 -20.99 -5.34
C THR A 275 -9.13 -20.85 -6.87
N LEU A 276 -9.15 -19.62 -7.38
CA LEU A 276 -9.10 -19.35 -8.81
C LEU A 276 -7.74 -19.71 -9.42
N VAL A 277 -6.65 -19.35 -8.74
CA VAL A 277 -5.29 -19.74 -9.14
C VAL A 277 -5.18 -21.25 -9.23
N PHE A 278 -5.59 -21.99 -8.18
CA PHE A 278 -5.51 -23.45 -8.19
C PHE A 278 -6.41 -24.08 -9.26
N ALA A 279 -7.62 -23.53 -9.47
CA ALA A 279 -8.50 -23.98 -10.54
C ALA A 279 -7.84 -23.83 -11.93
N ARG A 280 -7.21 -22.68 -12.20
CA ARG A 280 -6.43 -22.47 -13.43
C ARG A 280 -5.26 -23.46 -13.52
N THR A 281 -4.44 -23.60 -12.48
CA THR A 281 -3.27 -24.49 -12.48
C THR A 281 -3.63 -25.95 -12.79
N ARG A 282 -4.78 -26.44 -12.34
CA ARG A 282 -5.24 -27.80 -12.63
C ARG A 282 -5.43 -28.08 -14.12
N GLN A 283 -5.75 -27.05 -14.90
CA GLN A 283 -6.09 -27.17 -16.31
C GLN A 283 -5.07 -26.47 -17.22
N GLY A 284 -4.19 -25.65 -16.65
CA GLY A 284 -3.21 -24.85 -17.35
C GLY A 284 -2.19 -25.69 -18.12
N GLN A 285 -1.81 -25.17 -19.26
CA GLN A 285 -0.73 -25.70 -20.10
C GLN A 285 0.12 -24.54 -20.61
N PRO A 286 1.42 -24.77 -20.87
CA PRO A 286 2.27 -23.73 -21.43
C PRO A 286 1.75 -23.30 -22.80
N HIS A 287 1.71 -22.00 -23.03
CA HIS A 287 1.41 -21.42 -24.33
C HIS A 287 2.69 -20.81 -24.91
N HIS A 288 2.86 -20.91 -26.22
CA HIS A 288 4.07 -20.45 -26.90
C HIS A 288 3.78 -19.42 -27.99
N ASN A 289 4.61 -18.38 -28.01
CA ASN A 289 4.67 -17.38 -29.06
C ASN A 289 6.11 -17.29 -29.61
N PRO A 290 6.51 -18.21 -30.50
CA PRO A 290 7.87 -18.25 -31.05
C PRO A 290 8.18 -17.06 -31.97
N ALA A 291 7.16 -16.26 -32.34
CA ALA A 291 7.32 -15.08 -33.16
C ALA A 291 7.61 -13.81 -32.33
N LEU A 292 7.64 -13.90 -30.99
CA LEU A 292 7.93 -12.78 -30.11
C LEU A 292 9.38 -12.28 -30.30
N ILE A 293 9.55 -10.97 -30.50
CA ILE A 293 10.86 -10.33 -30.70
C ILE A 293 11.11 -9.27 -29.62
N ASP A 294 12.29 -9.28 -29.01
CA ASP A 294 12.75 -8.18 -28.14
C ASP A 294 13.24 -7.00 -28.99
N HIS A 295 12.39 -6.00 -29.22
CA HIS A 295 12.79 -4.75 -29.89
C HIS A 295 13.60 -3.78 -29.01
N GLY A 296 13.97 -4.20 -27.79
CA GLY A 296 14.85 -3.54 -26.82
C GLY A 296 15.32 -2.12 -27.16
N GLN A 297 14.47 -1.11 -26.92
CA GLN A 297 14.87 0.28 -26.99
C GLN A 297 15.60 0.67 -25.69
N PRO A 298 16.91 1.03 -25.72
CA PRO A 298 17.58 1.55 -24.55
C PRO A 298 17.05 2.96 -24.26
N VAL A 299 16.48 3.17 -23.07
CA VAL A 299 16.10 4.51 -22.61
C VAL A 299 17.08 4.95 -21.54
N THR A 300 17.89 5.95 -21.87
CA THR A 300 18.83 6.55 -20.90
C THR A 300 18.05 7.33 -19.84
N VAL A 301 18.09 6.86 -18.60
CA VAL A 301 17.56 7.59 -17.44
C VAL A 301 18.38 8.85 -17.23
N SER A 302 17.87 10.02 -17.62
CA SER A 302 18.53 11.27 -17.25
C SER A 302 18.07 11.68 -15.84
N LYS A 303 19.02 12.03 -14.97
CA LYS A 303 18.74 12.65 -13.66
C LYS A 303 18.21 14.09 -13.79
N SER A 304 17.74 14.50 -14.96
CA SER A 304 17.34 15.86 -15.28
C SER A 304 15.82 16.05 -15.23
N ASN A 305 15.36 17.30 -15.33
CA ASN A 305 13.95 17.73 -15.30
C ASN A 305 13.10 17.22 -16.49
N ASN A 306 13.54 16.18 -17.20
CA ASN A 306 12.95 15.69 -18.45
C ASN A 306 12.07 14.45 -18.23
N PHE A 307 11.67 14.14 -16.99
CA PHE A 307 10.89 12.94 -16.67
C PHE A 307 9.58 12.85 -17.47
N VAL A 308 8.79 13.93 -17.50
CA VAL A 308 7.50 13.96 -18.22
C VAL A 308 7.68 13.69 -19.73
N PRO A 309 8.53 14.42 -20.49
CA PRO A 309 8.70 14.15 -21.91
C PRO A 309 9.31 12.76 -22.20
N GLN A 310 10.20 12.26 -21.33
CA GLN A 310 10.74 10.91 -21.44
C GLN A 310 9.66 9.85 -21.25
N ARG A 311 8.88 9.96 -20.16
CA ARG A 311 7.77 9.04 -19.86
C ARG A 311 6.73 9.02 -20.98
N ARG A 312 6.35 10.20 -21.48
CA ARG A 312 5.40 10.34 -22.57
C ARG A 312 5.92 9.66 -23.85
N THR A 313 7.18 9.90 -24.22
CA THR A 313 7.78 9.32 -25.43
C THR A 313 7.95 7.80 -25.30
N TYR A 314 8.34 7.33 -24.12
CA TYR A 314 8.40 5.90 -23.80
C TYR A 314 7.06 5.21 -24.01
N LEU A 315 5.97 5.81 -23.53
CA LEU A 315 4.63 5.29 -23.70
C LEU A 315 4.09 5.49 -25.13
N GLY A 316 4.89 5.95 -26.09
CA GLY A 316 4.45 6.16 -27.47
C GLY A 316 3.42 7.30 -27.65
N LEU A 317 3.34 8.22 -26.68
CA LEU A 317 2.35 9.30 -26.69
C LEU A 317 2.89 10.56 -27.38
N SER A 318 2.11 11.12 -28.30
CA SER A 318 2.29 12.47 -28.82
C SER A 318 1.70 13.52 -27.86
N LEU A 319 2.10 14.78 -28.03
CA LEU A 319 1.46 15.91 -27.34
C LEU A 319 -0.05 16.03 -27.64
N SER A 320 -0.53 15.40 -28.72
CA SER A 320 -1.94 15.43 -29.13
C SER A 320 -2.78 14.32 -28.54
N ASP A 321 -2.14 13.36 -27.88
CA ASP A 321 -2.79 12.23 -27.21
C ASP A 321 -3.19 12.58 -25.77
N LEU A 322 -2.58 13.64 -25.21
CA LEU A 322 -2.88 14.12 -23.87
C LEU A 322 -3.98 15.16 -23.91
N ALA A 323 -5.11 14.84 -23.29
CA ALA A 323 -6.23 15.76 -23.12
C ALA A 323 -5.98 16.64 -21.89
N LEU A 324 -5.03 17.57 -22.01
CA LEU A 324 -4.92 18.70 -21.09
C LEU A 324 -5.75 19.84 -21.64
N ASP A 325 -6.45 20.58 -20.79
CA ASP A 325 -7.42 21.64 -21.14
C ASP A 325 -6.77 22.86 -21.84
N ARG A 326 -5.49 22.72 -22.26
CA ARG A 326 -4.66 23.72 -22.90
C ARG A 326 -4.13 23.21 -24.23
N ASN A 327 -3.88 24.14 -25.15
CA ASN A 327 -3.30 23.81 -26.45
C ASN A 327 -1.95 23.06 -26.30
N LYS A 328 -1.60 22.26 -27.33
CA LYS A 328 -0.33 21.51 -27.40
C LYS A 328 0.91 22.36 -27.06
N SER A 329 0.86 23.66 -27.34
CA SER A 329 1.95 24.60 -27.03
C SER A 329 2.19 24.76 -25.53
N THR A 330 1.16 24.66 -24.69
CA THR A 330 1.33 24.80 -23.24
C THR A 330 2.06 23.61 -22.65
N LEU A 331 1.65 22.39 -23.01
CA LEU A 331 2.35 21.19 -22.56
C LEU A 331 3.79 21.18 -23.06
N ARG A 332 4.03 21.55 -24.32
CA ARG A 332 5.39 21.70 -24.86
C ARG A 332 6.23 22.70 -24.05
N ARG A 333 5.69 23.89 -23.78
CA ARG A 333 6.37 24.89 -22.95
C ARG A 333 6.62 24.40 -21.53
N PHE A 334 5.72 23.57 -20.98
CA PHE A 334 5.88 22.97 -19.67
C PHE A 334 7.03 21.95 -19.66
N GLU A 335 7.07 21.04 -20.65
CA GLU A 335 8.17 20.09 -20.84
C GLU A 335 9.52 20.79 -21.08
N GLU A 336 9.51 21.96 -21.72
CA GLU A 336 10.69 22.81 -21.92
C GLU A 336 11.04 23.68 -20.68
N GLY A 337 10.29 23.57 -19.57
CA GLY A 337 10.50 24.35 -18.35
C GLY A 337 10.16 25.85 -18.46
N LYS A 338 9.48 26.26 -19.53
CA LYS A 338 9.10 27.65 -19.85
C LYS A 338 7.76 28.10 -19.23
N THR A 339 7.02 27.19 -18.58
CA THR A 339 5.77 27.49 -17.88
C THR A 339 5.49 26.42 -16.80
N GLN A 340 4.48 26.65 -15.97
CA GLN A 340 3.97 25.68 -15.00
C GLN A 340 2.54 25.26 -15.37
N LEU A 341 2.18 24.02 -15.03
CA LEU A 341 0.80 23.57 -15.07
C LEU A 341 0.05 24.05 -13.82
N SER A 342 -1.27 24.18 -13.95
CA SER A 342 -2.14 24.24 -12.78
C SER A 342 -2.21 22.85 -12.14
N PHE A 343 -2.67 22.80 -10.90
CA PHE A 343 -2.59 21.57 -10.12
C PHE A 343 -3.55 20.50 -10.65
N SER A 344 -4.78 20.84 -11.01
CA SER A 344 -5.70 19.88 -11.64
C SER A 344 -5.13 19.32 -12.95
N ALA A 345 -4.51 20.16 -13.78
CA ALA A 345 -3.85 19.73 -15.00
C ALA A 345 -2.64 18.81 -14.74
N LEU A 346 -1.92 18.99 -13.63
CA LEU A 346 -0.87 18.06 -13.22
C LEU A 346 -1.44 16.70 -12.79
N VAL A 347 -2.51 16.69 -12.01
CA VAL A 347 -3.20 15.45 -11.59
C VAL A 347 -3.73 14.69 -12.81
N LYS A 348 -4.34 15.40 -13.76
CA LYS A 348 -4.81 14.83 -15.03
C LYS A 348 -3.65 14.28 -15.87
N LEU A 349 -2.56 15.04 -16.00
CA LEU A 349 -1.36 14.58 -16.69
C LEU A 349 -0.81 13.31 -16.07
N SER A 350 -0.70 13.24 -14.73
CA SER A 350 -0.15 12.07 -14.03
C SER A 350 -0.98 10.82 -14.34
N GLY A 351 -2.31 10.93 -14.34
CA GLY A 351 -3.21 9.85 -14.75
C GLY A 351 -3.02 9.42 -16.21
N GLN A 352 -2.87 10.37 -17.14
CA GLN A 352 -2.72 10.07 -18.57
C GLN A 352 -1.37 9.43 -18.95
N ILE A 353 -0.32 9.65 -18.15
CA ILE A 353 1.00 9.02 -18.35
C ILE A 353 1.29 7.90 -17.34
N ALA A 354 0.25 7.46 -16.60
CA ALA A 354 0.30 6.41 -15.59
C ALA A 354 1.43 6.58 -14.55
N VAL A 355 1.46 7.76 -13.92
CA VAL A 355 2.39 8.11 -12.85
C VAL A 355 1.60 8.63 -11.66
N LEU A 356 2.05 8.31 -10.44
CA LEU A 356 1.44 8.84 -9.23
C LEU A 356 1.72 10.35 -9.10
N VAL A 357 0.72 11.13 -8.67
CA VAL A 357 0.87 12.57 -8.41
C VAL A 357 2.09 12.89 -7.51
N PRO A 358 2.36 12.14 -6.42
CA PRO A 358 3.52 12.35 -5.57
C PRO A 358 4.85 12.27 -6.33
N THR A 359 4.98 11.34 -7.28
CA THR A 359 6.20 11.19 -8.09
C THR A 359 6.51 12.46 -8.90
N LEU A 360 5.48 13.08 -9.51
CA LEU A 360 5.66 14.32 -10.25
C LEU A 360 5.94 15.50 -9.31
N LEU A 361 5.24 15.59 -8.18
CA LEU A 361 5.49 16.63 -7.18
C LEU A 361 6.95 16.54 -6.67
N ASP A 362 7.40 15.34 -6.28
CA ASP A 362 8.76 15.02 -5.82
C ASP A 362 9.84 15.42 -6.83
N ASN A 363 9.64 15.07 -8.08
CA ASN A 363 10.57 15.41 -9.16
C ASN A 363 10.62 16.93 -9.40
N MET A 364 9.47 17.59 -9.44
CA MET A 364 9.36 18.98 -9.87
C MET A 364 9.75 20.01 -8.80
N TYR A 365 9.47 19.74 -7.52
CA TYR A 365 9.60 20.75 -6.46
C TYR A 365 10.59 20.33 -5.37
N TYR A 366 10.57 19.06 -4.96
CA TYR A 366 11.37 18.59 -3.84
C TYR A 366 12.85 18.42 -4.21
N LYS A 367 13.16 17.90 -5.40
CA LYS A 367 14.57 17.83 -5.86
C LYS A 367 15.16 19.20 -6.27
N LYS A 368 14.32 20.14 -6.73
CA LYS A 368 14.75 21.46 -7.22
C LYS A 368 15.08 22.48 -6.13
N GLN A 369 14.53 22.36 -4.93
CA GLN A 369 14.76 23.31 -3.83
C GLN A 369 15.90 22.92 -2.87
N GLY A 370 16.69 21.90 -3.22
CA GLY A 370 17.77 21.34 -2.39
C GLY A 370 17.26 20.30 -1.38
N GLN A 371 18.13 19.37 -0.99
CA GLN A 371 17.80 18.21 -0.14
C GLN A 371 17.16 18.56 1.22
N ASN A 372 17.32 19.81 1.70
CA ASN A 372 16.92 20.21 3.05
C ASN A 372 15.45 20.63 3.23
N ARG A 373 14.64 20.77 2.16
CA ARG A 373 13.21 21.10 2.28
C ARG A 373 12.26 19.91 2.20
N ASN A 374 12.79 18.70 2.02
CA ASN A 374 12.00 17.50 1.75
C ASN A 374 11.68 16.67 2.98
N ILE A 375 12.05 17.13 4.18
CA ILE A 375 11.75 16.38 5.40
C ILE A 375 10.27 16.61 5.72
N THR A 376 9.43 15.62 5.42
CA THR A 376 8.05 15.55 5.89
C THR A 376 8.00 14.92 7.29
N LEU A 377 6.83 14.93 7.94
CA LEU A 377 6.68 14.22 9.21
C LEU A 377 7.04 12.75 9.05
N GLY A 378 6.60 12.10 7.97
CA GLY A 378 6.89 10.70 7.71
C GLY A 378 8.37 10.40 7.49
N ILE A 379 9.13 11.30 6.85
CA ILE A 379 10.58 11.13 6.70
C ILE A 379 11.31 11.31 8.03
N GLY A 380 10.95 12.33 8.82
CA GLY A 380 11.51 12.55 10.14
C GLY A 380 11.21 11.38 11.09
N TRP A 381 9.96 10.93 11.11
CA TRP A 381 9.51 9.78 11.90
C TRP A 381 10.27 8.50 11.53
N ARG A 382 10.35 8.14 10.24
CA ARG A 382 11.10 6.96 9.78
C ARG A 382 12.58 7.05 10.16
N SER A 383 13.17 8.24 10.06
CA SER A 383 14.57 8.47 10.40
C SER A 383 14.85 8.24 11.88
N ILE A 384 13.92 8.61 12.77
CA ILE A 384 14.01 8.33 14.21
C ILE A 384 13.81 6.84 14.48
N VAL A 385 12.70 6.24 14.03
CA VAL A 385 12.36 4.84 14.34
C VAL A 385 13.40 3.86 13.79
N ALA A 386 14.04 4.15 12.66
CA ALA A 386 15.14 3.36 12.11
C ALA A 386 16.38 3.27 13.03
N LYS A 387 16.44 4.08 14.10
CA LYS A 387 17.49 4.06 15.11
C LYS A 387 17.16 3.17 16.31
N LYS A 388 16.01 2.50 16.32
CA LYS A 388 15.66 1.56 17.40
C LYS A 388 16.78 0.52 17.60
N GLY A 389 17.19 0.34 18.86
CA GLY A 389 18.31 -0.52 19.23
C GLY A 389 19.70 0.12 19.08
N GLN A 390 19.79 1.30 18.48
CA GLN A 390 21.01 2.11 18.52
C GLN A 390 20.94 2.99 19.77
N HIS A 391 21.90 2.84 20.69
CA HIS A 391 21.96 3.62 21.93
C HIS A 391 22.38 5.08 21.64
N LEU A 392 21.44 5.88 21.12
CA LEU A 392 21.64 7.31 20.87
C LEU A 392 21.45 8.13 22.14
N SER A 393 22.20 9.22 22.28
CA SER A 393 21.97 10.20 23.35
C SER A 393 20.70 11.01 23.11
N ASP A 394 20.05 11.48 24.18
CA ASP A 394 18.90 12.40 24.11
C ASP A 394 19.23 13.62 23.23
N SER A 395 20.43 14.20 23.37
CA SER A 395 20.90 15.32 22.54
C SER A 395 21.02 14.99 21.04
N SER A 396 21.21 13.73 20.66
CA SER A 396 21.25 13.33 19.25
C SER A 396 19.85 13.18 18.69
N LEU A 397 18.93 12.63 19.48
CA LEU A 397 17.52 12.52 19.12
C LEU A 397 16.85 13.91 19.04
N GLU A 398 17.15 14.81 19.99
CA GLU A 398 16.70 16.21 19.96
C GLU A 398 17.15 16.92 18.68
N ARG A 399 18.41 16.76 18.26
CA ARG A 399 18.89 17.34 16.99
C ARG A 399 18.13 16.81 15.78
N MET A 400 17.77 15.52 15.74
CA MET A 400 16.98 14.94 14.65
C MET A 400 15.54 15.49 14.64
N ILE A 401 14.94 15.65 15.82
CA ILE A 401 13.63 16.29 15.98
C ILE A 401 13.70 17.73 15.49
N ASP A 402 14.67 18.52 15.94
CA ASP A 402 14.83 19.93 15.56
C ASP A 402 15.03 20.11 14.06
N GLN A 403 15.85 19.25 13.43
CA GLN A 403 16.03 19.24 11.98
C GLN A 403 14.72 19.00 11.24
N SER A 404 13.91 18.04 11.72
CA SER A 404 12.60 17.75 11.16
C SER A 404 11.63 18.92 11.39
N MET A 405 11.58 19.48 12.59
CA MET A 405 10.69 20.59 12.94
C MET A 405 11.06 21.92 12.25
N ALA A 406 12.32 22.10 11.87
CA ALA A 406 12.78 23.26 11.09
C ALA A 406 12.26 23.21 9.65
N SER A 407 12.15 22.02 9.06
CA SER A 407 11.59 21.83 7.72
C SER A 407 10.06 22.03 7.67
N MET A 408 9.37 21.74 8.77
CA MET A 408 7.91 21.91 8.92
C MET A 408 7.52 23.28 9.52
N LYS A 409 8.40 24.29 9.44
CA LYS A 409 8.17 25.62 10.04
C LYS A 409 6.93 26.36 9.51
N ASP A 410 6.52 26.04 8.29
CA ASP A 410 5.40 26.70 7.62
C ASP A 410 4.05 26.07 8.00
N ALA A 411 4.03 24.91 8.67
CA ALA A 411 2.82 24.29 9.18
C ALA A 411 2.13 25.17 10.25
N ALA A 412 0.80 25.07 10.34
CA ALA A 412 0.03 25.80 11.34
C ALA A 412 0.50 25.46 12.78
N PRO A 413 0.48 26.41 13.74
CA PRO A 413 1.01 26.17 15.10
C PRO A 413 0.42 24.95 15.82
N SER A 414 -0.89 24.74 15.71
CA SER A 414 -1.59 23.58 16.29
C SER A 414 -1.10 22.26 15.68
N LEU A 415 -0.99 22.22 14.35
CA LEU A 415 -0.47 21.08 13.62
C LEU A 415 1.00 20.80 13.97
N ARG A 416 1.81 21.86 14.08
CA ARG A 416 3.24 21.76 14.41
C ARG A 416 3.45 21.23 15.84
N LYS A 417 2.59 21.61 16.79
CA LYS A 417 2.56 21.03 18.15
C LYS A 417 2.30 19.52 18.11
N ALA A 418 1.36 19.10 17.27
CA ALA A 418 0.98 17.70 17.11
C ALA A 418 2.07 16.87 16.38
N GLN A 419 2.72 17.43 15.36
CA GLN A 419 3.88 16.84 14.69
C GLN A 419 5.06 16.65 15.65
N LEU A 420 5.36 17.66 16.48
CA LEU A 420 6.39 17.56 17.52
C LEU A 420 6.07 16.44 18.50
N PHE A 421 4.81 16.35 18.95
CA PHE A 421 4.36 15.25 19.80
C PHE A 421 4.65 13.89 19.17
N VAL A 422 4.29 13.67 17.90
CA VAL A 422 4.57 12.41 17.18
C VAL A 422 6.08 12.10 17.15
N LEU A 423 6.92 13.07 16.80
CA LEU A 423 8.38 12.85 16.72
C LEU A 423 9.01 12.57 18.09
N GLN A 424 8.57 13.28 19.14
CA GLN A 424 9.02 13.04 20.51
C GLN A 424 8.61 11.65 20.99
N ARG A 425 7.37 11.22 20.72
CA ARG A 425 6.88 9.88 21.10
C ARG A 425 7.63 8.77 20.34
N ALA A 426 7.96 9.00 19.06
CA ALA A 426 8.82 8.10 18.30
C ALA A 426 10.24 8.02 18.91
N ALA A 427 10.81 9.15 19.35
CA ALA A 427 12.11 9.17 20.01
C ALA A 427 12.09 8.42 21.37
N MET A 428 10.97 8.44 22.10
CA MET A 428 10.81 7.61 23.31
C MET A 428 10.90 6.11 23.01
N GLU A 429 10.38 5.64 21.87
CA GLU A 429 10.51 4.23 21.46
C GLU A 429 11.98 3.83 21.18
N VAL A 430 12.84 4.82 20.92
CA VAL A 430 14.28 4.64 20.64
C VAL A 430 15.14 4.86 21.90
N GLY A 431 14.54 5.34 23.00
CA GLY A 431 15.21 5.49 24.29
C GLY A 431 15.31 6.93 24.82
N MET A 432 14.69 7.91 24.17
CA MET A 432 14.66 9.29 24.69
C MET A 432 13.92 9.37 26.03
N THR A 433 14.56 9.97 27.03
CA THR A 433 14.00 10.05 28.39
C THR A 433 13.61 11.47 28.83
N SER A 434 14.17 12.51 28.20
CA SER A 434 14.00 13.93 28.54
C SER A 434 12.60 14.52 28.27
N ILE A 435 11.55 13.71 28.12
CA ILE A 435 10.21 14.14 27.71
C ILE A 435 9.26 14.31 28.90
N ASP A 436 8.60 15.48 28.97
CA ASP A 436 7.54 15.76 29.93
C ASP A 436 6.24 14.99 29.60
N LYS A 437 6.02 13.91 30.36
CA LYS A 437 4.85 13.04 30.23
C LYS A 437 3.53 13.74 30.59
N ALA A 438 3.55 14.71 31.52
CA ALA A 438 2.34 15.42 31.92
C ALA A 438 1.89 16.37 30.81
N ALA A 439 2.84 17.11 30.22
CA ALA A 439 2.57 17.92 29.03
C ALA A 439 2.01 17.06 27.89
N HIS A 440 2.60 15.89 27.62
CA HIS A 440 2.11 14.98 26.58
C HIS A 440 0.68 14.49 26.79
N ARG A 441 0.25 14.25 28.04
CA ARG A 441 -1.16 13.92 28.33
C ARG A 441 -2.11 15.05 27.97
N LEU A 442 -1.74 16.30 28.25
CA LEU A 442 -2.55 17.46 27.84
C LEU A 442 -2.65 17.54 26.31
N ILE A 443 -1.54 17.30 25.59
CA ILE A 443 -1.55 17.26 24.13
C ILE A 443 -2.46 16.12 23.62
N ALA A 444 -2.42 14.94 24.23
CA ALA A 444 -3.31 13.84 23.87
C ALA A 444 -4.79 14.23 24.00
N HIS A 445 -5.20 14.85 25.11
CA HIS A 445 -6.59 15.30 25.26
C HIS A 445 -6.98 16.42 24.27
N ASP A 446 -6.03 17.25 23.82
CA ASP A 446 -6.27 18.22 22.74
C ASP A 446 -6.46 17.55 21.37
N LEU A 447 -5.75 16.43 21.12
CA LEU A 447 -5.73 15.73 19.83
C LEU A 447 -6.91 14.77 19.65
N LEU A 448 -7.37 14.13 20.73
CA LEU A 448 -8.44 13.13 20.66
C LEU A 448 -9.72 13.69 19.98
N PRO A 449 -10.26 14.87 20.37
CA PRO A 449 -11.44 15.42 19.71
C PRO A 449 -11.22 15.73 18.22
N GLN A 450 -10.00 16.06 17.81
CA GLN A 450 -9.68 16.35 16.41
C GLN A 450 -9.76 15.07 15.57
N ILE A 451 -9.14 13.99 16.06
CA ILE A 451 -9.14 12.69 15.39
C ILE A 451 -10.53 12.09 15.31
N LEU A 452 -11.34 12.22 16.37
CA LEU A 452 -12.72 11.74 16.39
C LEU A 452 -13.62 12.50 15.40
N LYS A 453 -13.36 13.78 15.16
CA LYS A 453 -14.10 14.61 14.20
C LYS A 453 -13.67 14.39 12.75
N SER A 454 -12.41 14.01 12.52
CA SER A 454 -11.90 13.80 11.17
C SER A 454 -12.51 12.55 10.54
N ASN A 455 -13.12 12.71 9.37
CA ASN A 455 -13.57 11.60 8.52
C ASN A 455 -12.55 11.22 7.44
N HIS A 456 -11.37 11.87 7.45
CA HIS A 456 -10.31 11.71 6.47
C HIS A 456 -8.99 11.53 7.20
N TRP A 457 -8.55 10.28 7.29
CA TRP A 457 -7.28 9.95 7.93
C TRP A 457 -6.23 9.72 6.85
N GLY A 458 -5.17 10.52 6.90
CA GLY A 458 -3.93 10.26 6.22
C GLY A 458 -2.89 9.70 7.19
N PHE A 459 -1.65 9.64 6.75
CA PHE A 459 -0.56 9.03 7.50
C PHE A 459 -0.38 9.67 8.89
N PHE A 460 -0.61 10.98 8.98
CA PHE A 460 -0.51 11.73 10.23
C PHE A 460 -1.48 11.25 11.31
N GLU A 461 -2.76 11.07 10.97
CA GLU A 461 -3.78 10.63 11.93
C GLU A 461 -3.47 9.23 12.48
N TYR A 462 -2.98 8.33 11.64
CA TYR A 462 -2.54 6.99 12.07
C TYR A 462 -1.29 7.03 12.97
N LEU A 463 -0.36 7.96 12.74
CA LEU A 463 0.76 8.16 13.67
C LEU A 463 0.31 8.73 15.01
N ILE A 464 -0.69 9.63 15.04
CA ILE A 464 -1.24 10.08 16.32
C ILE A 464 -1.92 8.91 17.04
N LEU A 465 -2.73 8.11 16.36
CA LEU A 465 -3.36 6.90 16.92
C LEU A 465 -2.31 6.01 17.61
N ARG A 466 -1.20 5.74 16.92
CA ARG A 466 -0.07 4.94 17.43
C ARG A 466 0.47 5.47 18.76
N TYR A 467 0.55 6.78 18.92
CA TYR A 467 1.27 7.38 20.05
C TYR A 467 0.42 7.91 21.18
N ILE A 468 -0.88 8.14 20.91
CA ILE A 468 -1.82 8.70 21.87
C ILE A 468 -2.41 7.64 22.81
N TYR A 469 -2.49 6.38 22.39
CA TYR A 469 -3.20 5.34 23.15
C TYR A 469 -2.78 5.19 24.63
N PRO A 470 -1.48 5.26 25.02
CA PRO A 470 -1.10 5.02 26.41
C PRO A 470 -1.33 6.26 27.30
N LEU A 471 -1.89 7.33 26.73
CA LEU A 471 -2.20 8.59 27.40
C LEU A 471 -3.71 8.79 27.61
N LEU A 472 -4.53 7.87 27.10
CA LEU A 472 -5.98 7.94 27.16
C LEU A 472 -6.55 6.95 28.18
N SER A 473 -7.74 7.26 28.70
CA SER A 473 -8.54 6.32 29.48
C SER A 473 -9.16 5.23 28.59
N PHE A 474 -9.59 4.11 29.18
CA PHE A 474 -10.22 3.02 28.42
C PHE A 474 -11.56 3.40 27.77
N ASP A 475 -12.29 4.36 28.34
CA ASP A 475 -13.52 4.90 27.73
C ASP A 475 -13.18 5.72 26.48
N GLU A 476 -12.16 6.58 26.56
CA GLU A 476 -11.64 7.33 25.41
C GLU A 476 -11.07 6.40 24.34
N LEU A 477 -10.36 5.34 24.72
CA LEU A 477 -9.88 4.31 23.79
C LEU A 477 -11.05 3.60 23.10
N SER A 478 -12.12 3.29 23.82
CA SER A 478 -13.31 2.67 23.23
C SER A 478 -13.93 3.57 22.16
N MET A 479 -14.05 4.88 22.43
CA MET A 479 -14.51 5.87 21.44
C MET A 479 -13.55 5.98 20.24
N LEU A 480 -12.24 6.03 20.49
CA LEU A 480 -11.22 6.10 19.45
C LEU A 480 -11.28 4.88 18.54
N PHE A 481 -11.41 3.67 19.07
CA PHE A 481 -11.45 2.46 18.24
C PHE A 481 -12.79 2.23 17.53
N GLN A 482 -13.89 2.83 18.00
CA GLN A 482 -15.11 2.94 17.19
C GLN A 482 -14.86 3.82 15.96
N GLN A 483 -14.12 4.92 16.14
CA GLN A 483 -13.71 5.77 15.02
C GLN A 483 -12.76 5.04 14.07
N VAL A 484 -11.77 4.33 14.59
CA VAL A 484 -10.85 3.49 13.79
C VAL A 484 -11.63 2.50 12.93
N LYS A 485 -12.58 1.76 13.53
CA LYS A 485 -13.44 0.83 12.80
C LYS A 485 -14.15 1.51 11.64
N ARG A 486 -14.74 2.69 11.87
CA ARG A 486 -15.42 3.48 10.83
C ARG A 486 -14.47 3.89 9.70
N MET A 487 -13.26 4.33 10.03
CA MET A 487 -12.27 4.73 9.02
C MET A 487 -11.79 3.55 8.18
N MET A 488 -11.49 2.42 8.82
CA MET A 488 -11.03 1.21 8.14
C MET A 488 -12.10 0.60 7.23
N GLN A 489 -13.37 0.60 7.67
CA GLN A 489 -14.49 0.11 6.84
C GLN A 489 -14.73 0.96 5.59
N ASN A 490 -14.42 2.26 5.65
CA ASN A 490 -14.56 3.16 4.50
C ASN A 490 -13.36 3.11 3.56
N ARG A 491 -12.20 2.60 4.00
CA ARG A 491 -10.91 2.61 3.28
C ARG A 491 -10.07 1.39 3.66
N ILE A 492 -10.45 0.22 3.14
CA ILE A 492 -9.84 -1.07 3.51
C ILE A 492 -8.38 -1.16 3.03
N ASP A 493 -8.05 -0.56 1.89
CA ASP A 493 -6.75 -0.73 1.22
C ASP A 493 -5.75 0.42 1.45
N TYR A 494 -5.83 1.12 2.59
CA TYR A 494 -4.85 2.17 2.92
C TYR A 494 -3.77 1.63 3.88
N ASP A 495 -2.50 1.78 3.50
CA ASP A 495 -1.33 1.33 4.27
C ASP A 495 -1.33 1.78 5.74
N GLY A 496 -2.00 2.90 6.04
CA GLY A 496 -2.17 3.38 7.42
C GLY A 496 -2.87 2.38 8.35
N ASN A 497 -3.71 1.48 7.83
CA ASN A 497 -4.43 0.46 8.60
C ASN A 497 -3.48 -0.45 9.40
N THR A 498 -2.26 -0.69 8.89
CA THR A 498 -1.19 -1.40 9.60
C THR A 498 -0.92 -0.81 10.98
N TYR A 499 -0.85 0.52 11.09
CA TYR A 499 -0.62 1.20 12.37
C TYR A 499 -1.83 1.09 13.31
N ALA A 500 -3.05 1.02 12.77
CA ALA A 500 -4.23 0.80 13.59
C ALA A 500 -4.19 -0.58 14.25
N TYR A 501 -3.87 -1.63 13.48
CA TYR A 501 -3.73 -2.98 14.01
C TYR A 501 -2.60 -3.09 15.05
N GLU A 502 -1.42 -2.53 14.77
CA GLU A 502 -0.32 -2.49 15.73
C GLU A 502 -0.70 -1.79 17.04
N THR A 503 -1.45 -0.69 16.95
CA THR A 503 -1.94 0.04 18.12
C THR A 503 -2.92 -0.83 18.93
N MET A 504 -3.82 -1.56 18.27
CA MET A 504 -4.73 -2.49 18.95
C MET A 504 -3.96 -3.56 19.72
N SER A 505 -2.94 -4.17 19.11
CA SER A 505 -2.10 -5.16 19.80
C SER A 505 -1.49 -4.60 21.09
N MET A 506 -0.99 -3.36 21.06
CA MET A 506 -0.43 -2.71 22.25
C MET A 506 -1.52 -2.37 23.29
N VAL A 507 -2.71 -1.98 22.85
CA VAL A 507 -3.85 -1.68 23.72
C VAL A 507 -4.38 -2.93 24.42
N PHE A 508 -4.35 -4.10 23.79
CA PHE A 508 -4.74 -5.36 24.44
C PHE A 508 -3.81 -5.70 25.61
N ILE A 509 -2.50 -5.55 25.42
CA ILE A 509 -1.52 -5.73 26.50
C ILE A 509 -1.74 -4.68 27.60
N HIS A 510 -1.98 -3.43 27.22
CA HIS A 510 -2.25 -2.38 28.19
C HIS A 510 -3.51 -2.68 29.03
N ALA A 511 -4.58 -3.15 28.40
CA ALA A 511 -5.82 -3.52 29.05
C ALA A 511 -5.61 -4.66 30.07
N ILE A 512 -4.89 -5.72 29.69
CA ILE A 512 -4.56 -6.84 30.60
C ILE A 512 -3.73 -6.38 31.80
N ASN A 513 -2.83 -5.43 31.62
CA ASN A 513 -1.99 -4.92 32.70
C ASN A 513 -2.70 -3.95 33.64
N SER A 514 -3.74 -3.25 33.17
CA SER A 514 -4.26 -2.06 33.86
C SER A 514 -5.73 -2.17 34.27
N MET A 515 -6.50 -3.12 33.72
CA MET A 515 -7.92 -3.28 34.02
C MET A 515 -8.18 -4.47 34.96
N PRO A 516 -9.20 -4.38 35.84
CA PRO A 516 -9.78 -5.54 36.51
C PRO A 516 -10.31 -6.59 35.51
N SER A 517 -10.27 -7.87 35.88
CA SER A 517 -10.60 -9.00 35.00
C SER A 517 -12.05 -9.03 34.50
N ASP A 518 -13.00 -8.54 35.30
CA ASP A 518 -14.41 -8.41 34.94
C ASP A 518 -14.64 -7.34 33.85
N LYS A 519 -13.91 -6.24 33.93
CA LYS A 519 -14.01 -5.13 32.96
C LYS A 519 -13.22 -5.36 31.68
N VAL A 520 -12.06 -6.02 31.78
CA VAL A 520 -11.17 -6.23 30.61
C VAL A 520 -11.86 -7.05 29.52
N THR A 521 -12.66 -8.06 29.91
CA THR A 521 -13.40 -8.91 28.96
C THR A 521 -14.37 -8.11 28.12
N SER A 522 -15.15 -7.23 28.75
CA SER A 522 -16.13 -6.37 28.06
C SER A 522 -15.43 -5.40 27.10
N PHE A 523 -14.31 -4.80 27.53
CA PHE A 523 -13.51 -3.93 26.68
C PHE A 523 -12.96 -4.66 25.45
N LEU A 524 -12.35 -5.83 25.64
CA LEU A 524 -11.77 -6.64 24.55
C LEU A 524 -12.84 -7.11 23.55
N HIS A 525 -14.07 -7.38 24.00
CA HIS A 525 -15.16 -7.78 23.11
C HIS A 525 -15.56 -6.69 22.10
N HIS A 526 -15.29 -5.41 22.37
CA HIS A 526 -15.49 -4.34 21.38
C HIS A 526 -14.61 -4.48 20.14
N PHE A 527 -13.58 -5.35 20.15
CA PHE A 527 -12.66 -5.56 19.03
C PHE A 527 -12.97 -6.80 18.19
N LYS A 528 -14.04 -7.56 18.51
CA LYS A 528 -14.44 -8.75 17.75
C LYS A 528 -14.74 -8.48 16.27
N TRP A 529 -14.99 -7.24 15.88
CA TRP A 529 -15.15 -6.86 14.46
C TRP A 529 -13.89 -7.11 13.62
N LEU A 530 -12.71 -7.25 14.22
CA LEU A 530 -11.47 -7.61 13.52
C LEU A 530 -11.60 -8.93 12.74
N TYR A 531 -12.39 -9.87 13.26
CA TYR A 531 -12.60 -11.17 12.61
C TYR A 531 -13.37 -11.05 11.30
N GLY A 532 -14.12 -9.97 11.09
CA GLY A 532 -14.94 -9.75 9.89
C GLY A 532 -14.32 -8.84 8.84
N ILE A 533 -13.06 -8.40 9.01
CA ILE A 533 -12.37 -7.59 8.00
C ILE A 533 -11.74 -8.51 6.97
N ASP A 534 -12.07 -8.29 5.70
CA ASP A 534 -11.54 -9.06 4.58
C ASP A 534 -10.20 -8.50 4.08
N GLU A 535 -9.14 -8.76 4.86
CA GLU A 535 -7.79 -8.27 4.59
C GLU A 535 -6.73 -9.29 5.05
N ALA A 536 -5.82 -9.67 4.13
CA ALA A 536 -4.69 -10.55 4.38
C ALA A 536 -3.45 -9.77 4.85
N ASN A 537 -3.60 -9.02 5.95
CA ASN A 537 -2.57 -8.15 6.51
C ASN A 537 -1.93 -8.78 7.76
N ARG A 538 -0.60 -8.93 7.77
CA ARG A 538 0.18 -9.43 8.92
C ARG A 538 -0.20 -8.78 10.24
N SER A 539 -0.29 -7.45 10.27
CA SER A 539 -0.58 -6.72 11.50
C SER A 539 -2.00 -6.99 11.97
N ARG A 540 -2.96 -7.22 11.05
CA ARG A 540 -4.31 -7.71 11.40
C ARG A 540 -4.25 -9.09 12.05
N TRP A 541 -3.52 -10.05 11.46
CA TRP A 541 -3.33 -11.38 12.04
C TRP A 541 -2.71 -11.30 13.43
N HIS A 542 -1.69 -10.45 13.61
CA HIS A 542 -1.07 -10.19 14.91
C HIS A 542 -2.06 -9.58 15.91
N ALA A 543 -2.90 -8.62 15.50
CA ALA A 543 -3.97 -8.08 16.35
C ALA A 543 -5.01 -9.13 16.74
N ILE A 544 -5.43 -10.01 15.80
CA ILE A 544 -6.36 -11.11 16.08
C ILE A 544 -5.77 -12.09 17.09
N GLY A 545 -4.51 -12.49 16.90
CA GLY A 545 -3.80 -13.35 17.84
C GLY A 545 -3.70 -12.71 19.22
N GLY A 546 -3.28 -11.45 19.29
CA GLY A 546 -3.21 -10.69 20.53
C GLY A 546 -4.56 -10.55 21.24
N LEU A 547 -5.66 -10.34 20.50
CA LEU A 547 -7.01 -10.29 21.05
C LEU A 547 -7.42 -11.66 21.64
N LYS A 548 -7.16 -12.76 20.92
CA LYS A 548 -7.46 -14.12 21.40
C LYS A 548 -6.65 -14.45 22.66
N THR A 549 -5.36 -14.13 22.68
CA THR A 549 -4.50 -14.29 23.86
C THR A 549 -4.99 -13.46 25.03
N ALA A 550 -5.34 -12.19 24.82
CA ALA A 550 -5.88 -11.33 25.87
C ALA A 550 -7.19 -11.87 26.47
N LEU A 551 -8.11 -12.33 25.61
CA LEU A 551 -9.37 -12.95 26.05
C LEU A 551 -9.13 -14.24 26.84
N ASP A 552 -8.16 -15.07 26.43
CA ASP A 552 -7.80 -16.28 27.16
C ASP A 552 -7.20 -15.97 28.54
N LEU A 553 -6.31 -14.98 28.63
CA LEU A 553 -5.74 -14.54 29.91
C LEU A 553 -6.79 -13.96 30.86
N ALA A 554 -7.77 -13.23 30.32
CA ALA A 554 -8.83 -12.59 31.07
C ALA A 554 -9.87 -13.60 31.62
N GLN A 555 -10.26 -14.59 30.82
CA GLN A 555 -11.35 -15.51 31.15
C GLN A 555 -10.88 -16.90 31.62
N ARG A 556 -9.76 -17.39 31.09
CA ARG A 556 -9.13 -18.69 31.41
C ARG A 556 -10.07 -19.89 31.28
N THR A 557 -10.78 -19.95 30.16
CA THR A 557 -11.74 -21.04 29.86
C THR A 557 -11.18 -22.03 28.84
N VAL A 558 -11.75 -23.24 28.81
CA VAL A 558 -11.42 -24.24 27.77
C VAL A 558 -11.70 -23.67 26.37
N THR A 559 -12.78 -22.90 26.20
CA THR A 559 -13.18 -22.29 24.93
C THR A 559 -12.18 -21.24 24.45
N THR A 560 -11.72 -20.35 25.33
CA THR A 560 -10.74 -19.31 24.95
C THR A 560 -9.40 -19.93 24.61
N ARG A 561 -8.96 -20.96 25.35
CA ARG A 561 -7.72 -21.69 25.06
C ARG A 561 -7.80 -22.43 23.73
N ALA A 562 -8.91 -23.09 23.45
CA ALA A 562 -9.15 -23.75 22.17
C ALA A 562 -9.10 -22.74 21.01
N SER A 563 -9.65 -21.54 21.18
CA SER A 563 -9.59 -20.49 20.15
C SER A 563 -8.15 -20.01 19.85
N VAL A 564 -7.28 -19.96 20.86
CA VAL A 564 -5.85 -19.67 20.67
C VAL A 564 -5.14 -20.81 19.95
N GLN A 565 -5.40 -22.06 20.35
CA GLN A 565 -4.82 -23.24 19.70
C GLN A 565 -5.22 -23.36 18.23
N GLN A 566 -6.48 -23.09 17.92
CA GLN A 566 -6.97 -23.03 16.55
C GLN A 566 -6.29 -21.92 15.74
N PHE A 567 -6.11 -20.74 16.31
CA PHE A 567 -5.35 -19.66 15.66
C PHE A 567 -3.90 -20.05 15.39
N ILE A 568 -3.23 -20.74 16.32
CA ILE A 568 -1.86 -21.25 16.12
C ILE A 568 -1.81 -22.25 14.96
N ALA A 569 -2.81 -23.14 14.86
CA ALA A 569 -2.91 -24.08 13.74
C ALA A 569 -3.04 -23.33 12.39
N TYR A 570 -3.96 -22.35 12.31
CA TYR A 570 -4.13 -21.52 11.12
C TYR A 570 -2.88 -20.76 10.73
N CYS A 571 -2.15 -20.16 11.69
CA CYS A 571 -0.90 -19.49 11.38
C CYS A 571 0.15 -20.44 10.79
N LYS A 572 0.16 -21.71 11.17
CA LYS A 572 1.10 -22.69 10.62
C LYS A 572 0.73 -23.15 9.22
N SER A 573 -0.55 -23.46 8.98
CA SER A 573 -1.03 -23.91 7.66
C SER A 573 -0.98 -22.80 6.60
N THR A 574 -1.19 -21.54 7.01
CA THR A 574 -1.18 -20.38 6.10
C THR A 574 0.18 -19.68 5.99
N GLY A 575 1.20 -20.14 6.72
CA GLY A 575 2.57 -19.61 6.66
C GLY A 575 2.85 -18.33 7.45
N HIS A 576 1.97 -17.93 8.36
CA HIS A 576 2.18 -16.84 9.32
C HIS A 576 3.06 -17.21 10.52
N ALA A 577 4.15 -17.94 10.29
CA ALA A 577 5.09 -18.32 11.36
C ALA A 577 5.69 -17.10 12.08
N ILE A 578 5.91 -16.01 11.34
CA ILE A 578 6.44 -14.76 11.89
C ILE A 578 5.43 -14.08 12.83
N VAL A 579 4.13 -14.14 12.53
CA VAL A 579 3.09 -13.63 13.44
C VAL A 579 3.16 -14.36 14.78
N LEU A 580 3.38 -15.68 14.79
CA LEU A 580 3.56 -16.44 16.03
C LEU A 580 4.84 -16.06 16.77
N ALA A 581 5.94 -15.81 16.06
CA ALA A 581 7.19 -15.35 16.65
C ALA A 581 7.03 -13.95 17.30
N ASP A 582 6.36 -13.03 16.62
CA ASP A 582 6.08 -11.68 17.13
C ASP A 582 5.17 -11.75 18.36
N LEU A 583 4.09 -12.55 18.31
CA LEU A 583 3.20 -12.74 19.46
C LEU A 583 3.95 -13.33 20.65
N ARG A 584 4.83 -14.32 20.43
CA ARG A 584 5.67 -14.89 21.48
C ARG A 584 6.53 -13.81 22.12
N ALA A 585 7.24 -13.01 21.33
CA ALA A 585 8.09 -11.93 21.83
C ALA A 585 7.28 -10.85 22.57
N GLN A 586 6.10 -10.51 22.06
CA GLN A 586 5.25 -9.46 22.64
C GLN A 586 4.60 -9.89 23.96
N TRP A 587 4.19 -11.16 24.07
CA TRP A 587 3.43 -11.68 25.20
C TRP A 587 4.27 -12.51 26.20
N GLN A 588 5.58 -12.67 25.98
CA GLN A 588 6.47 -13.54 26.78
C GLN A 588 6.38 -13.32 28.30
N ASN A 589 6.08 -12.11 28.77
CA ASN A 589 5.97 -11.79 30.20
C ASN A 589 4.59 -12.11 30.80
N PHE A 590 3.63 -12.54 29.98
CA PHE A 590 2.22 -12.74 30.37
C PHE A 590 1.74 -14.18 30.24
N VAL A 591 2.45 -14.99 29.45
CA VAL A 591 2.08 -16.38 29.15
C VAL A 591 3.23 -17.32 29.48
N PRO A 592 2.98 -18.59 29.85
CA PRO A 592 4.04 -19.56 30.08
C PRO A 592 4.80 -19.91 28.80
N ASP A 593 6.01 -20.47 28.97
CA ASP A 593 6.78 -21.03 27.86
C ASP A 593 5.96 -22.09 27.10
N GLY A 594 6.11 -22.14 25.78
CA GLY A 594 5.35 -23.03 24.91
C GLY A 594 3.88 -22.66 24.71
N TYR A 595 3.40 -21.52 25.24
CA TYR A 595 1.98 -21.13 25.12
C TYR A 595 1.49 -21.04 23.65
N PHE A 596 2.37 -20.58 22.75
CA PHE A 596 2.12 -20.44 21.31
C PHE A 596 2.52 -21.69 20.49
N GLU A 597 2.64 -22.85 21.13
CA GLU A 597 2.85 -24.13 20.48
C GLU A 597 1.55 -24.92 20.41
N ILE A 598 1.47 -25.86 19.45
CA ILE A 598 0.31 -26.75 19.35
C ILE A 598 0.42 -27.76 20.48
N SER A 599 -0.61 -27.87 21.30
CA SER A 599 -0.69 -28.91 22.33
C SER A 599 -0.77 -30.28 21.67
N SER A 600 0.04 -31.22 22.15
CA SER A 600 0.11 -32.61 21.67
C SER A 600 -1.21 -33.40 21.84
N SER A 601 -2.23 -32.81 22.47
CA SER A 601 -3.55 -33.42 22.70
C SER A 601 -4.63 -33.05 21.66
N THR A 602 -4.27 -32.38 20.56
CA THR A 602 -5.23 -31.88 19.53
C THR A 602 -4.91 -32.35 18.10
N ARG A 603 -4.51 -33.61 17.92
CA ARG A 603 -4.55 -34.27 16.61
C ARG A 603 -5.73 -35.22 16.52
#